data_AF-A0A1F1ZMH8-F1
#
_entry.id   AF-A0A1F1ZMH8-F1
#
_cell.length_a   1.000
_cell.length_b   1.000
_cell.length_c   1.000
_cell.angle_alpha   90.00
_cell.angle_beta   90.00
_cell.angle_gamma   90.00
#
_symmetry.space_group_name_H-M   'P 1'
#
loop_
_entity.id
_entity.type
_entity.pdbx_description
1 polymer ?
#
loop_
_entity_poly.entity_id
_entity_poly.type
_entity_poly.pdbx_seq_one_letter_code
_entity_poly.pdbx_strand_id
1 'polypeptide(L)'
;MKKNRAALVLVGLSAIGLWVAGRLKFLTATVSDDKAGDSVKTLVGSVWDPAMVPLALAMIAAVILTLAVEPVIRRFLGGVVAVLAAVASFRSVTLLTSDVDLARARNILASGSATQRATKPVQISEWAQVTDAQVHTMPVVVALVAATLGVIGGVLLLMQPGKASKGHSRYETPENRRAGAKEDLAENPNNSRALWDVMDTGVDPTDDDSDDFTPPTRGR
;
A
#
# COMPACT_ATOMS: atom_id res chain seq x y z
N MET A 1 1.28 -8.90 -16.45
CA MET A 1 1.42 -7.42 -16.40
C MET A 1 0.15 -6.67 -16.02
N LYS A 2 -1.03 -6.96 -16.60
CA LYS A 2 -2.28 -6.22 -16.31
C LYS A 2 -2.77 -6.30 -14.84
N LYS A 3 -2.66 -7.48 -14.20
CA LYS A 3 -3.17 -7.70 -12.83
C LYS A 3 -2.40 -6.90 -11.76
N ASN A 4 -1.07 -6.80 -11.85
CA ASN A 4 -0.27 -5.99 -10.92
C ASN A 4 -0.62 -4.50 -10.99
N ARG A 5 -0.89 -3.98 -12.19
CA ARG A 5 -1.31 -2.57 -12.36
C ARG A 5 -2.65 -2.32 -11.67
N ALA A 6 -3.60 -3.24 -11.79
CA ALA A 6 -4.87 -3.13 -11.08
C ALA A 6 -4.68 -3.13 -9.55
N ALA A 7 -3.80 -3.98 -9.01
CA ALA A 7 -3.50 -4.01 -7.59
C ALA A 7 -2.86 -2.68 -7.10
N LEU A 8 -1.90 -2.13 -7.84
CA LEU A 8 -1.29 -0.84 -7.51
C LEU A 8 -2.30 0.32 -7.58
N VAL A 9 -3.20 0.30 -8.57
CA VAL A 9 -4.29 1.30 -8.67
C VAL A 9 -5.24 1.19 -7.48
N LEU A 10 -5.60 -0.02 -7.07
CA LEU A 10 -6.43 -0.27 -5.88
C LEU A 10 -5.79 0.28 -4.60
N VAL A 11 -4.50 0.00 -4.37
CA VAL A 11 -3.76 0.52 -3.21
C VAL A 11 -3.63 2.04 -3.29
N GLY A 12 -3.37 2.60 -4.47
CA GLY A 12 -3.32 4.06 -4.67
C GLY A 12 -4.65 4.74 -4.39
N LEU A 13 -5.76 4.19 -4.89
CA LEU A 13 -7.11 4.67 -4.60
C LEU A 13 -7.46 4.56 -3.12
N SER A 14 -7.05 3.47 -2.48
CA SER A 14 -7.19 3.29 -1.03
C SER A 14 -6.46 4.36 -0.25
N ALA A 15 -5.20 4.66 -0.62
CA ALA A 15 -4.40 5.67 0.05
C ALA A 15 -4.99 7.09 -0.11
N ILE A 16 -5.41 7.43 -1.33
CA ILE A 16 -6.11 8.69 -1.61
C ILE A 16 -7.42 8.75 -0.82
N GLY A 17 -8.19 7.66 -0.79
CA GLY A 17 -9.46 7.57 -0.07
C GLY A 17 -9.29 7.76 1.44
N LEU A 18 -8.28 7.14 2.07
CA LEU A 18 -7.96 7.34 3.49
C LEU A 18 -7.50 8.76 3.77
N TRP A 19 -6.70 9.35 2.89
CA TRP A 19 -6.27 10.74 3.01
C TRP A 19 -7.45 11.71 2.92
N VAL A 20 -8.34 11.52 1.95
CA VAL A 20 -9.58 12.31 1.80
C VAL A 20 -10.48 12.13 3.01
N ALA A 21 -10.70 10.89 3.47
CA ALA A 21 -11.49 10.62 4.66
C ALA A 21 -10.92 11.37 5.88
N GLY A 22 -9.60 11.38 6.05
CA GLY A 22 -8.94 12.15 7.10
C GLY A 22 -9.21 13.66 7.04
N ARG A 23 -9.63 14.23 5.91
CA ARG A 23 -10.00 15.65 5.78
C ARG A 23 -11.48 15.93 6.04
N LEU A 24 -12.32 14.91 6.09
CA LEU A 24 -13.76 15.07 6.31
C LEU A 24 -14.09 15.26 7.80
N LYS A 25 -15.28 15.81 8.06
CA LYS A 25 -15.80 16.05 9.43
C LYS A 25 -16.37 14.75 9.99
N PHE A 26 -15.66 14.10 10.91
CA PHE A 26 -16.06 12.82 11.46
C PHE A 26 -17.06 12.98 12.61
N LEU A 27 -16.82 13.94 13.49
CA LEU A 27 -17.66 14.14 14.67
C LEU A 27 -18.07 15.60 14.84
N THR A 28 -19.24 15.79 15.41
CA THR A 28 -19.71 17.08 15.90
C THR A 28 -20.04 16.93 17.37
N ALA A 29 -19.29 17.64 18.20
CA ALA A 29 -19.40 17.60 19.65
C ALA A 29 -20.17 18.83 20.14
N THR A 30 -21.18 18.59 20.97
CA THR A 30 -21.89 19.63 21.72
C THR A 30 -21.18 19.82 23.04
N VAL A 31 -20.75 21.05 23.30
CA VAL A 31 -19.97 21.44 24.46
C VAL A 31 -20.81 22.40 25.29
N SER A 32 -21.03 22.07 26.56
CA SER A 32 -21.66 22.98 27.52
C SER A 32 -20.59 23.61 28.40
N ASP A 33 -20.60 24.94 28.50
CA ASP A 33 -19.76 25.72 29.41
C ASP A 33 -20.69 26.60 30.25
N ASP A 34 -20.62 26.48 31.56
CA ASP A 34 -21.44 27.25 32.51
C ASP A 34 -21.25 28.77 32.36
N LYS A 35 -20.08 29.22 31.86
CA LYS A 35 -19.77 30.64 31.68
C LYS A 35 -19.97 31.15 30.27
N ALA A 36 -19.75 30.29 29.26
CA ALA A 36 -19.79 30.68 27.85
C ALA A 36 -21.04 30.20 27.11
N GLY A 37 -21.87 29.38 27.75
CA GLY A 37 -23.04 28.74 27.17
C GLY A 37 -22.69 27.53 26.30
N ASP A 38 -23.72 26.96 25.68
CA ASP A 38 -23.59 25.78 24.83
C ASP A 38 -23.01 26.16 23.46
N SER A 39 -22.04 25.38 22.99
CA SER A 39 -21.39 25.58 21.70
C SER A 39 -21.15 24.27 20.97
N VAL A 40 -21.22 24.31 19.63
CA VAL A 40 -21.00 23.14 18.78
C VAL A 40 -19.63 23.22 18.12
N LYS A 41 -18.83 22.15 18.25
CA LYS A 41 -17.48 22.04 17.69
C LYS A 41 -17.36 20.83 16.77
N THR A 42 -16.74 21.01 15.62
CA THR A 42 -16.55 19.93 14.63
C THR A 42 -15.13 19.39 14.70
N LEU A 43 -14.99 18.06 14.68
CA LEU A 43 -13.71 17.36 14.65
C LEU A 43 -13.50 16.71 13.28
N VAL A 44 -12.34 16.99 12.69
CA VAL A 44 -11.90 16.41 11.42
C VAL A 44 -11.31 15.03 11.66
N GLY A 45 -11.46 14.12 10.68
CA GLY A 45 -11.02 12.72 10.78
C GLY A 45 -9.55 12.57 11.18
N SER A 46 -8.64 13.41 10.65
CA SER A 46 -7.22 13.36 10.97
C SER A 46 -6.87 13.82 12.39
N VAL A 47 -7.78 14.53 13.06
CA VAL A 47 -7.62 14.91 14.47
C VAL A 47 -8.13 13.76 15.36
N TRP A 48 -9.26 13.17 14.99
CA TRP A 48 -9.84 12.04 15.73
C TRP A 48 -9.02 10.76 15.58
N ASP A 49 -8.53 10.46 14.38
CA ASP A 49 -7.61 9.36 14.10
C ASP A 49 -6.32 9.88 13.44
N PRO A 50 -5.32 10.25 14.26
CA PRO A 50 -4.03 10.73 13.76
C PRO A 50 -3.29 9.72 12.87
N ALA A 51 -3.65 8.44 12.89
CA ALA A 51 -3.00 7.41 12.09
C ALA A 51 -3.42 7.43 10.61
N MET A 52 -4.54 8.09 10.24
CA MET A 52 -5.03 8.09 8.85
C MET A 52 -4.01 8.63 7.84
N VAL A 53 -3.36 9.75 8.17
CA VAL A 53 -2.39 10.38 7.25
C VAL A 53 -1.11 9.54 7.14
N PRO A 54 -0.48 9.08 8.24
CA PRO A 54 0.65 8.14 8.17
C PRO A 54 0.32 6.85 7.42
N LEU A 55 -0.86 6.25 7.62
CA LEU A 55 -1.27 5.04 6.91
C LEU A 55 -1.39 5.28 5.40
N ALA A 56 -2.03 6.39 4.99
CA ALA A 56 -2.11 6.78 3.59
C ALA A 56 -0.72 6.98 2.97
N LEU A 57 0.19 7.67 3.66
CA LEU A 57 1.56 7.89 3.20
C LEU A 57 2.34 6.58 3.11
N ALA A 58 2.22 5.68 4.09
CA ALA A 58 2.85 4.38 4.07
C ALA A 58 2.38 3.53 2.88
N MET A 59 1.09 3.59 2.53
CA MET A 59 0.56 2.89 1.35
C MET A 59 1.06 3.51 0.03
N ILE A 60 1.18 4.84 -0.07
CA ILE A 60 1.81 5.50 -1.23
C ILE A 60 3.27 5.08 -1.36
N ALA A 61 4.02 5.10 -0.25
CA ALA A 61 5.41 4.66 -0.22
C ALA A 61 5.55 3.19 -0.64
N ALA A 62 4.64 2.32 -0.20
CA ALA A 62 4.59 0.92 -0.61
C ALA A 62 4.36 0.77 -2.13
N VAL A 63 3.44 1.55 -2.71
CA VAL A 63 3.19 1.56 -4.17
C VAL A 63 4.46 1.95 -4.93
N ILE A 64 5.15 3.00 -4.49
CA ILE A 64 6.41 3.45 -5.11
C ILE A 64 7.50 2.38 -4.97
N LEU A 65 7.67 1.82 -3.77
CA LEU A 65 8.70 0.83 -3.49
C LEU A 65 8.49 -0.46 -4.31
N THR A 66 7.22 -0.86 -4.51
CA THR A 66 6.88 -2.03 -5.33
C THR A 66 7.41 -1.93 -6.76
N LEU A 67 7.55 -0.71 -7.30
CA LEU A 67 8.09 -0.48 -8.64
C LEU A 67 9.62 -0.69 -8.71
N ALA A 68 10.34 -0.54 -7.59
CA ALA A 68 11.79 -0.61 -7.52
C ALA A 68 12.32 -2.00 -7.12
N VAL A 69 11.52 -2.81 -6.44
CA VAL A 69 11.96 -4.08 -5.84
C VAL A 69 11.61 -5.32 -6.67
N GLU A 70 12.27 -6.42 -6.34
CA GLU A 70 12.06 -7.77 -6.89
C GLU A 70 10.75 -8.43 -6.38
N PRO A 71 10.21 -9.43 -7.11
CA PRO A 71 8.92 -10.04 -6.80
C PRO A 71 8.81 -10.66 -5.40
N VAL A 72 9.90 -11.17 -4.81
CA VAL A 72 9.87 -11.70 -3.43
C VAL A 72 9.56 -10.59 -2.44
N ILE A 73 10.25 -9.46 -2.53
CA ILE A 73 10.05 -8.29 -1.67
C ILE A 73 8.65 -7.70 -1.91
N ARG A 74 8.17 -7.67 -3.16
CA ARG A 74 6.81 -7.22 -3.49
C ARG A 74 5.73 -8.03 -2.75
N ARG A 75 5.91 -9.33 -2.54
CA ARG A 75 4.96 -10.15 -1.76
C ARG A 75 4.87 -9.69 -0.30
N PHE A 76 6.02 -9.47 0.32
CA PHE A 76 6.08 -8.98 1.70
C PHE A 76 5.40 -7.61 1.82
N LEU A 77 5.69 -6.70 0.88
CA LEU A 77 5.02 -5.40 0.79
C LEU A 77 3.50 -5.51 0.64
N GLY A 78 3.00 -6.43 -0.18
CA GLY A 78 1.57 -6.70 -0.30
C GLY A 78 0.94 -7.10 1.03
N GLY A 79 1.62 -7.95 1.81
CA GLY A 79 1.21 -8.34 3.15
C GLY A 79 1.18 -7.16 4.12
N VAL A 80 2.22 -6.33 4.13
CA VAL A 80 2.26 -5.10 4.94
C VAL A 80 1.11 -4.17 4.60
N VAL A 81 0.86 -3.90 3.31
CA VAL A 81 -0.25 -3.06 2.86
C VAL A 81 -1.60 -3.63 3.31
N ALA A 82 -1.81 -4.95 3.18
CA ALA A 82 -3.03 -5.59 3.64
C ALA A 82 -3.24 -5.42 5.15
N VAL A 83 -2.18 -5.54 5.96
CA VAL A 83 -2.24 -5.31 7.40
C VAL A 83 -2.55 -3.85 7.73
N LEU A 84 -1.87 -2.89 7.09
CA LEU A 84 -2.13 -1.45 7.29
C LEU A 84 -3.59 -1.10 6.96
N ALA A 85 -4.10 -1.62 5.85
CA ALA A 85 -5.49 -1.41 5.44
C ALA A 85 -6.48 -2.10 6.37
N ALA A 86 -6.17 -3.30 6.87
CA ALA A 86 -6.99 -3.99 7.87
C ALA A 86 -7.06 -3.21 9.20
N VAL A 87 -5.95 -2.62 9.65
CA VAL A 87 -5.93 -1.73 10.83
C VAL A 87 -6.82 -0.51 10.59
N ALA A 88 -6.73 0.14 9.42
CA ALA A 88 -7.61 1.27 9.07
C ALA A 88 -9.09 0.87 9.05
N SER A 89 -9.41 -0.31 8.52
CA SER A 89 -10.77 -0.85 8.49
C SER A 89 -11.30 -1.11 9.89
N PHE A 90 -10.50 -1.77 10.74
CA PHE A 90 -10.87 -2.07 12.11
C PHE A 90 -11.21 -0.80 12.90
N ARG A 91 -10.35 0.23 12.80
CA ARG A 91 -10.56 1.55 13.43
C ARG A 91 -11.86 2.21 12.99
N SER A 92 -12.17 2.13 11.69
CA SER A 92 -13.40 2.68 11.12
C SER A 92 -14.64 1.93 11.62
N VAL A 93 -14.57 0.60 11.70
CA VAL A 93 -15.67 -0.23 12.23
C VAL A 93 -15.91 0.06 13.71
N THR A 94 -14.85 0.13 14.52
CA THR A 94 -14.97 0.44 15.95
C THR A 94 -15.65 1.79 16.20
N LEU A 95 -15.45 2.76 15.31
CA LEU A 95 -16.09 4.07 15.41
C LEU A 95 -17.61 4.02 15.13
N LEU A 96 -18.08 3.06 14.32
CA LEU A 96 -19.50 2.85 14.06
C LEU A 96 -20.19 2.01 15.15
N THR A 97 -19.48 1.03 15.69
CA THR A 97 -20.08 0.02 16.57
C THR A 97 -19.95 0.35 18.04
N SER A 98 -19.00 1.20 18.41
CA SER A 98 -18.74 1.57 19.80
C SER A 98 -19.21 3.00 20.07
N ASP A 99 -19.68 3.25 21.29
CA ASP A 99 -20.03 4.59 21.74
C ASP A 99 -18.82 5.52 21.65
N VAL A 100 -19.08 6.78 21.29
CA VAL A 100 -18.04 7.79 21.19
C VAL A 100 -17.52 8.12 22.58
N ASP A 101 -16.20 7.99 22.77
CA ASP A 101 -15.53 8.42 23.99
C ASP A 101 -15.55 9.96 24.10
N LEU A 102 -16.49 10.47 24.90
CA LEU A 102 -16.66 11.89 25.19
C LEU A 102 -15.45 12.48 25.93
N ALA A 103 -14.75 11.71 26.76
CA ALA A 103 -13.57 12.17 27.47
C ALA A 103 -12.41 12.41 26.49
N ARG A 104 -12.24 11.51 25.52
CA ARG A 104 -11.28 11.70 24.42
C ARG A 104 -11.62 12.93 23.57
N ALA A 105 -12.90 13.12 23.21
CA ALA A 105 -13.34 14.28 22.45
C ALA A 105 -13.05 15.60 23.20
N ARG A 106 -13.32 15.64 24.50
CA ARG A 106 -12.99 16.79 25.37
C ARG A 106 -11.49 17.09 25.37
N ASN A 107 -10.63 16.09 25.55
CA ASN A 107 -9.18 16.28 25.59
C ASN A 107 -8.63 16.85 24.26
N ILE A 108 -9.17 16.39 23.13
CA ILE A 108 -8.82 16.89 21.79
C ILE A 108 -9.25 18.36 21.63
N LEU A 109 -10.46 18.73 22.08
CA LEU A 109 -10.97 20.09 22.00
C LEU A 109 -10.23 21.04 22.97
N ALA A 110 -9.92 20.58 24.17
CA ALA A 110 -9.20 21.36 25.18
C ALA A 110 -7.75 21.63 24.78
N SER A 111 -7.08 20.66 24.14
CA SER A 111 -5.72 20.84 23.60
C SER A 111 -5.65 21.78 22.39
N GLY A 112 -6.79 22.20 21.83
CA GLY A 112 -6.86 23.06 20.64
C GLY A 112 -6.47 22.37 19.32
N SER A 113 -6.08 21.08 19.36
CA SER A 113 -5.68 20.28 18.20
C SER A 113 -6.78 20.15 17.14
N ALA A 114 -8.05 20.28 17.56
CA ALA A 114 -9.22 20.34 16.69
C ALA A 114 -9.14 21.42 15.58
N THR A 115 -8.49 22.56 15.85
CA THR A 115 -8.52 23.71 14.93
C THR A 115 -7.48 23.61 13.82
N GLN A 116 -6.47 22.72 13.95
CA GLN A 116 -5.33 22.62 13.03
C GLN A 116 -4.62 23.96 12.73
N ARG A 117 -4.73 24.94 13.64
CA ARG A 117 -4.08 26.27 13.53
C ARG A 117 -2.83 26.31 14.39
N ALA A 118 -1.70 26.71 13.80
CA ALA A 118 -0.45 26.93 14.53
C ALA A 118 -0.50 28.18 15.43
N THR A 119 -1.33 29.17 15.08
CA THR A 119 -1.45 30.44 15.81
C THR A 119 -2.90 30.64 16.24
N LYS A 120 -3.12 30.77 17.56
CA LYS A 120 -4.44 30.92 18.21
C LYS A 120 -5.42 29.78 17.88
N PRO A 121 -5.13 28.54 18.34
CA PRO A 121 -6.09 27.45 18.25
C PRO A 121 -7.37 27.81 19.02
N VAL A 122 -8.53 27.44 18.46
CA VAL A 122 -9.81 27.58 19.15
C VAL A 122 -9.95 26.39 20.09
N GLN A 123 -9.65 26.62 21.36
CA GLN A 123 -9.78 25.64 22.43
C GLN A 123 -11.04 25.91 23.26
N ILE A 124 -11.61 24.86 23.82
CA ILE A 124 -12.64 24.98 24.86
C ILE A 124 -11.97 25.24 26.20
N SER A 125 -12.71 25.81 27.16
CA SER A 125 -12.21 25.99 28.53
C SER A 125 -11.97 24.63 29.20
N GLU A 126 -11.09 24.57 30.19
CA GLU A 126 -10.81 23.30 30.90
C GLU A 126 -12.03 22.78 31.65
N TRP A 127 -12.95 23.64 32.07
CA TRP A 127 -14.17 23.26 32.80
C TRP A 127 -15.35 22.93 31.88
N ALA A 128 -15.25 23.18 30.58
CA ALA A 128 -16.30 22.81 29.63
C ALA A 128 -16.44 21.28 29.51
N GLN A 129 -17.68 20.81 29.40
CA GLN A 129 -18.00 19.39 29.27
C GLN A 129 -18.59 19.10 27.89
N VAL A 130 -18.19 17.98 27.29
CA VAL A 130 -18.80 17.48 26.06
C VAL A 130 -20.00 16.63 26.47
N THR A 131 -21.20 17.13 26.18
CA THR A 131 -22.46 16.50 26.60
C THR A 131 -22.96 15.48 25.57
N ASP A 132 -22.69 15.73 24.29
CA ASP A 132 -23.07 14.84 23.19
C ASP A 132 -22.03 14.87 22.06
N ALA A 133 -21.93 13.77 21.32
CA ALA A 133 -21.06 13.66 20.15
C ALA A 133 -21.73 12.86 19.04
N GLN A 134 -22.08 13.55 17.96
CA GLN A 134 -22.70 12.98 16.78
C GLN A 134 -21.65 12.56 15.75
N VAL A 135 -21.69 11.29 15.34
CA VAL A 135 -20.82 10.72 14.30
C VAL A 135 -21.46 10.91 12.92
N HIS A 136 -20.70 11.48 11.99
CA HIS A 136 -21.11 11.55 10.59
C HIS A 136 -20.81 10.21 9.90
N THR A 137 -21.84 9.52 9.42
CA THR A 137 -21.69 8.20 8.79
C THR A 137 -20.96 8.25 7.45
N MET A 138 -21.24 9.27 6.63
CA MET A 138 -20.65 9.45 5.29
C MET A 138 -19.11 9.32 5.27
N PRO A 139 -18.35 10.08 6.06
CA PRO A 139 -16.90 9.99 6.02
C PRO A 139 -16.35 8.67 6.53
N VAL A 140 -17.05 7.98 7.44
CA VAL A 140 -16.62 6.66 7.91
C VAL A 140 -16.88 5.58 6.86
N VAL A 141 -17.99 5.67 6.12
CA VAL A 141 -18.23 4.80 4.96
C VAL A 141 -17.14 4.99 3.91
N VAL A 142 -16.73 6.24 3.62
CA VAL A 142 -15.60 6.52 2.71
C VAL A 142 -14.30 5.89 3.22
N ALA A 143 -14.00 6.00 4.51
CA ALA A 143 -12.82 5.37 5.11
C ALA A 143 -12.85 3.83 5.00
N LEU A 144 -14.02 3.23 5.18
CA LEU A 144 -14.22 1.78 5.11
C LEU A 144 -14.12 1.26 3.67
N VAL A 145 -14.72 1.96 2.70
CA VAL A 145 -14.55 1.65 1.27
C VAL A 145 -13.08 1.80 0.87
N ALA A 146 -12.40 2.87 1.30
CA ALA A 146 -10.98 3.04 1.04
C ALA A 146 -10.15 1.89 1.64
N ALA A 147 -10.39 1.52 2.89
CA ALA A 147 -9.67 0.44 3.57
C ALA A 147 -9.90 -0.93 2.90
N THR A 148 -11.13 -1.25 2.50
CA THR A 148 -11.43 -2.51 1.80
C THR A 148 -10.71 -2.61 0.45
N LEU A 149 -10.65 -1.52 -0.33
CA LEU A 149 -9.84 -1.47 -1.55
C LEU A 149 -8.35 -1.71 -1.27
N GLY A 150 -7.85 -1.20 -0.15
CA GLY A 150 -6.46 -1.40 0.28
C GLY A 150 -6.16 -2.84 0.65
N VAL A 151 -7.06 -3.51 1.37
CA VAL A 151 -6.95 -4.93 1.70
C VAL A 151 -6.94 -5.77 0.42
N ILE A 152 -7.91 -5.53 -0.48
CA ILE A 152 -7.99 -6.27 -1.76
C ILE A 152 -6.72 -6.02 -2.58
N GLY A 153 -6.26 -4.77 -2.71
CA GLY A 153 -5.05 -4.42 -3.43
C GLY A 153 -3.78 -5.05 -2.84
N GLY A 154 -3.64 -5.05 -1.51
CA GLY A 154 -2.53 -5.67 -0.78
C GLY A 154 -2.50 -7.18 -0.94
N VAL A 155 -3.65 -7.85 -0.80
CA VAL A 155 -3.77 -9.31 -1.00
C VAL A 155 -3.45 -9.69 -2.45
N LEU A 156 -3.92 -8.91 -3.43
CA LEU A 156 -3.58 -9.15 -4.84
C LEU A 156 -2.07 -8.99 -5.10
N LEU A 157 -1.41 -8.00 -4.51
CA LEU A 157 0.05 -7.84 -4.57
C LEU A 157 0.78 -9.02 -3.93
N LEU A 158 0.29 -9.52 -2.80
CA LEU A 158 0.85 -10.65 -2.08
C LEU A 158 0.74 -11.96 -2.90
N MET A 159 -0.41 -12.21 -3.52
CA MET A 159 -0.63 -13.41 -4.33
C MET A 159 0.07 -13.33 -5.69
N GLN A 160 0.16 -12.15 -6.30
CA GLN A 160 0.59 -11.97 -7.69
C GLN A 160 1.65 -10.85 -7.81
N PRO A 161 2.90 -11.07 -7.33
CA PRO A 161 3.96 -10.05 -7.35
C PRO A 161 4.51 -9.72 -8.76
N GLY A 162 4.12 -10.48 -9.79
CA GLY A 162 4.61 -10.35 -11.16
C GLY A 162 5.94 -11.05 -11.41
N LYS A 163 6.39 -11.03 -12.68
CA LYS A 163 7.74 -11.53 -13.06
C LYS A 163 8.80 -10.52 -12.62
N ALA A 164 9.98 -11.02 -12.23
CA ALA A 164 11.16 -10.18 -12.08
C ALA A 164 11.50 -9.51 -13.41
N SER A 165 11.99 -8.28 -13.38
CA SER A 165 12.59 -7.70 -14.57
C SER A 165 13.93 -8.39 -14.78
N LYS A 166 14.15 -9.05 -15.93
CA LYS A 166 15.47 -9.57 -16.33
C LYS A 166 16.39 -8.38 -16.65
N GLY A 167 16.85 -7.70 -15.60
CA GLY A 167 17.82 -6.62 -15.72
C GLY A 167 19.21 -7.22 -15.62
N HIS A 168 19.95 -7.27 -16.73
CA HIS A 168 21.34 -7.71 -16.76
C HIS A 168 22.17 -6.94 -15.73
N SER A 169 22.61 -7.57 -14.64
CA SER A 169 23.47 -6.87 -13.67
C SER A 169 24.85 -6.68 -14.27
N ARG A 170 25.50 -5.55 -13.96
CA ARG A 170 26.87 -5.26 -14.46
C ARG A 170 27.90 -6.18 -13.81
N TYR A 171 27.49 -6.85 -12.73
CA TYR A 171 28.27 -7.81 -11.95
C TYR A 171 27.71 -9.24 -12.07
N GLU A 172 26.95 -9.53 -13.12
CA GLU A 172 26.48 -10.89 -13.37
C GLU A 172 27.65 -11.80 -13.77
N THR A 173 27.74 -12.96 -13.13
CA THR A 173 28.73 -13.99 -13.48
C THR A 173 28.51 -14.43 -14.93
N PRO A 174 29.58 -14.77 -15.66
CA PRO A 174 29.47 -15.17 -17.05
C PRO A 174 28.56 -16.39 -17.26
N GLU A 175 28.51 -17.31 -16.28
CA GLU A 175 27.61 -18.47 -16.32
C GLU A 175 26.14 -18.08 -16.22
N ASN A 176 25.79 -17.16 -15.32
CA ASN A 176 24.42 -16.67 -15.19
C ASN A 176 23.97 -15.91 -16.44
N ARG A 177 24.88 -15.17 -17.08
CA ARG A 177 24.61 -14.50 -18.36
C ARG A 177 24.29 -15.49 -19.49
N ARG A 178 25.06 -16.58 -19.60
CA ARG A 178 24.80 -17.66 -20.57
C ARG A 178 23.47 -18.36 -20.31
N ALA A 179 23.18 -18.67 -19.04
CA ALA A 179 21.92 -19.30 -18.64
C ALA A 179 20.72 -18.40 -18.93
N GLY A 180 20.83 -17.10 -18.66
CA GLY A 180 19.81 -16.10 -18.98
C GLY A 180 19.55 -15.98 -20.48
N ALA A 181 20.61 -15.91 -21.29
CA ALA A 181 20.48 -15.85 -22.75
C ALA A 181 19.83 -17.13 -23.31
N LYS A 182 20.24 -18.32 -22.83
CA LYS A 182 19.59 -19.60 -23.19
C LYS A 182 18.09 -19.59 -22.89
N GLU A 183 17.72 -19.14 -21.70
CA GLU A 183 16.31 -19.07 -21.28
C GLU A 183 15.51 -18.05 -22.12
N ASP A 184 16.11 -16.90 -22.47
CA ASP A 184 15.48 -15.88 -23.29
C ASP A 184 15.24 -16.36 -24.74
N LEU A 185 16.17 -17.14 -25.30
CA LEU A 185 16.00 -17.81 -26.60
C LEU A 185 14.93 -18.91 -26.53
N ALA A 186 14.87 -19.68 -25.45
CA ALA A 186 13.84 -20.70 -25.25
C ALA A 186 12.42 -20.08 -25.10
N GLU A 187 12.28 -18.94 -24.42
CA GLU A 187 10.99 -18.24 -24.27
C GLU A 187 10.58 -17.53 -25.58
N ASN A 188 11.55 -17.13 -26.42
CA ASN A 188 11.31 -16.40 -27.68
C ASN A 188 12.19 -16.92 -28.85
N PRO A 189 11.97 -18.14 -29.36
CA PRO A 189 12.86 -18.77 -30.34
C PRO A 189 12.90 -18.05 -31.70
N ASN A 190 11.85 -17.32 -32.05
CA ASN A 190 11.77 -16.55 -33.30
C ASN A 190 12.33 -15.12 -33.15
N ASN A 191 12.83 -14.74 -31.97
CA ASN A 191 13.37 -13.41 -31.73
C ASN A 191 14.85 -13.37 -32.11
N SER A 192 15.17 -12.72 -33.22
CA SER A 192 16.54 -12.53 -33.69
C SER A 192 17.45 -11.91 -32.62
N ARG A 193 16.93 -11.02 -31.76
CA ARG A 193 17.73 -10.41 -30.69
C ARG A 193 18.13 -11.42 -29.62
N ALA A 194 17.26 -12.39 -29.29
CA ALA A 194 17.57 -13.43 -28.33
C ALA A 194 18.63 -14.40 -28.88
N LEU A 195 18.58 -14.71 -30.18
CA LEU A 195 19.60 -15.51 -30.86
C LEU A 195 20.98 -14.84 -30.81
N TRP A 196 21.04 -13.54 -31.13
CA TRP A 196 22.30 -12.79 -31.08
C TRP A 196 22.84 -12.66 -29.65
N ASP A 197 21.99 -12.54 -28.64
CA ASP A 197 22.40 -12.48 -27.24
C ASP A 197 23.03 -13.81 -26.78
N VAL A 198 22.43 -14.95 -27.16
CA VAL A 198 23.01 -16.29 -26.93
C VAL A 198 24.39 -16.41 -27.57
N MET A 199 24.53 -15.99 -28.83
CA MET A 199 25.82 -16.01 -29.54
C MET A 199 26.88 -15.13 -28.87
N ASP A 200 26.52 -13.93 -28.39
CA ASP A 200 27.46 -13.02 -27.72
C ASP A 200 27.93 -13.57 -26.36
N THR A 201 27.12 -14.43 -25.73
CA THR A 201 27.51 -15.15 -24.50
C THR A 201 28.40 -16.38 -24.74
N GLY A 202 28.64 -16.75 -25.99
CA GLY A 202 29.45 -17.91 -26.39
C GLY A 202 28.74 -19.25 -26.19
N VAL A 203 27.42 -19.25 -26.19
CA VAL A 203 26.60 -20.47 -26.17
C VAL A 203 26.29 -20.86 -27.61
N ASP A 204 26.54 -22.13 -27.96
CA ASP A 204 26.14 -22.67 -29.27
C ASP A 204 24.64 -23.03 -29.25
N PRO A 205 23.80 -22.40 -30.09
CA PRO A 205 22.38 -22.73 -30.19
C PRO A 205 22.10 -24.03 -30.95
N THR A 206 23.13 -24.71 -31.46
CA THR A 206 23.02 -25.99 -32.17
C THR A 206 23.41 -27.21 -31.34
N ASP A 207 23.97 -27.01 -30.14
CA ASP A 207 24.18 -28.06 -29.15
C ASP A 207 22.83 -28.45 -28.51
N ASP A 208 22.14 -29.42 -29.11
CA ASP A 208 21.08 -30.15 -28.41
C ASP A 208 21.76 -31.12 -27.43
N ASP A 209 21.45 -31.03 -26.13
CA ASP A 209 21.93 -31.96 -25.08
C ASP A 209 21.50 -33.44 -25.30
N SER A 210 20.98 -33.78 -26.49
CA SER A 210 20.58 -35.13 -26.92
C SER A 210 21.66 -35.91 -27.66
N ASP A 211 22.87 -35.37 -27.82
CA ASP A 211 23.96 -36.07 -28.52
C ASP A 211 24.57 -37.17 -27.66
N ASP A 212 23.90 -38.33 -27.62
CA ASP A 212 24.52 -39.64 -27.40
C ASP A 212 25.44 -39.95 -28.59
N PHE A 213 26.56 -39.22 -28.68
CA PHE A 213 27.61 -39.54 -29.63
C PHE A 213 28.32 -40.80 -29.13
N THR A 214 27.83 -41.97 -29.53
CA THR A 214 28.57 -43.22 -29.38
C THR A 214 29.66 -43.27 -30.46
N PRO A 215 30.96 -43.11 -30.12
CA PRO A 215 32.01 -43.17 -31.13
C PRO A 215 32.09 -44.59 -31.72
N PRO A 216 32.29 -44.75 -33.04
CA PRO A 216 32.43 -46.07 -33.64
C PRO A 216 33.70 -46.74 -33.11
N THR A 217 33.54 -47.91 -32.51
CA THR A 217 34.63 -48.79 -32.11
C THR A 217 35.44 -49.19 -33.35
N ARG A 218 36.69 -48.69 -33.46
CA ARG A 218 37.61 -49.14 -34.51
C ARG A 218 37.89 -50.64 -34.32
N GLY A 219 37.40 -51.44 -35.26
CA GLY A 219 37.81 -52.83 -35.45
C GLY A 219 39.31 -52.91 -35.75
N ARG A 220 39.95 -53.94 -35.18
CA ARG A 220 41.37 -54.26 -35.25
C ARG A 220 41.86 -54.52 -36.67
#